data_AF-A0A0G1PL51-F1
#
_entry.id   AF-A0A0G1PL51-F1
#
_cell.length_a   1.000
_cell.length_b   1.000
_cell.length_c   1.000
_cell.angle_alpha   90.00
_cell.angle_beta   90.00
_cell.angle_gamma   90.00
#
_symmetry.space_group_name_H-M   'P 1'
#
loop_
_entity.id
_entity.type
_entity.pdbx_description
1 polymer ?
#
loop_
_entity_poly.entity_id
_entity_poly.type
_entity_poly.pdbx_seq_one_letter_code
_entity_poly.pdbx_strand_id
1 'polypeptide(L)'
;MPENTFNVVFEYDETTGGAYGVRTWTSYRDQAEAEAMTKVRTNEKIIAQGVSDEEALDLTSLTPEICRLMCAVEQAFQDEIRPSKEMISFHMSNAKYAIAADRQRISERHLVRHNGHRYIQAARKLLASRPTFKTASMQGAMIFLQNQQGQVVLDLQDFTFPRE
;
A
#
# COMPACT_ATOMS: atom_id res chain seq x y z
N MET A 1 5.44 -28.04 15.45
CA MET A 1 6.52 -27.22 16.03
C MET A 1 6.55 -25.95 15.22
N PRO A 2 6.65 -24.74 15.80
CA PRO A 2 6.99 -23.60 14.97
C PRO A 2 8.45 -23.84 14.54
N GLU A 3 8.67 -24.00 13.24
CA GLU A 3 10.01 -23.77 12.71
C GLU A 3 10.39 -22.36 13.16
N ASN A 4 11.57 -22.18 13.77
CA ASN A 4 12.04 -20.89 14.25
C ASN A 4 12.29 -19.96 13.05
N THR A 5 11.21 -19.49 12.42
CA THR A 5 11.27 -18.54 11.32
C THR A 5 11.60 -17.16 11.89
N PHE A 6 12.43 -16.43 11.16
CA PHE A 6 12.76 -15.05 11.47
C PHE A 6 11.97 -14.15 10.53
N ASN A 7 10.87 -13.58 11.03
CA ASN A 7 10.00 -12.74 10.20
C ASN A 7 10.50 -11.30 10.19
N VAL A 8 10.49 -10.71 9.00
CA VAL A 8 10.79 -9.30 8.81
C VAL A 8 9.62 -8.64 8.09
N VAL A 9 9.18 -7.51 8.64
CA VAL A 9 8.12 -6.68 8.07
C VAL A 9 8.76 -5.48 7.39
N PHE A 10 8.32 -5.22 6.16
CA PHE A 10 8.81 -4.16 5.31
C PHE A 10 7.70 -3.14 5.03
N GLU A 11 8.09 -1.90 4.76
CA GLU A 11 7.24 -0.87 4.16
C GLU A 11 7.95 -0.35 2.92
N TYR A 12 7.29 -0.41 1.77
CA TYR A 12 7.82 0.18 0.54
C TYR A 12 8.05 1.68 0.72
N ASP A 13 9.19 2.17 0.24
CA ASP A 13 9.53 3.60 0.31
C ASP A 13 9.02 4.40 -0.90
N GLU A 14 9.31 5.70 -0.92
CA GLU A 14 8.81 6.62 -1.96
C GLU A 14 9.35 6.30 -3.37
N THR A 15 10.46 5.55 -3.49
CA THR A 15 11.03 5.17 -4.79
C THR A 15 10.18 4.15 -5.54
N THR A 16 9.27 3.47 -4.83
CA THR A 16 8.37 2.45 -5.38
C THR A 16 7.12 3.02 -6.06
N GLY A 17 6.99 4.35 -6.12
CA GLY A 17 5.86 5.00 -6.76
C GLY A 17 4.54 4.66 -6.07
N GLY A 18 3.59 4.09 -6.80
CA GLY A 18 2.28 3.78 -6.24
C GLY A 18 2.24 2.66 -5.20
N ALA A 19 3.34 1.91 -5.00
CA ALA A 19 3.43 0.94 -3.92
C ALA A 19 3.85 1.55 -2.58
N TYR A 20 4.19 2.85 -2.55
CA TYR A 20 4.66 3.55 -1.36
C TYR A 20 3.72 3.35 -0.16
N GLY A 21 4.29 2.88 0.96
CA GLY A 21 3.57 2.68 2.20
C GLY A 21 2.83 1.36 2.34
N VAL A 22 2.82 0.51 1.30
CA VAL A 22 2.33 -0.85 1.45
C VAL A 22 3.30 -1.65 2.32
N ARG A 23 2.75 -2.35 3.32
CA ARG A 23 3.52 -3.23 4.18
C ARG A 23 3.42 -4.68 3.73
N THR A 24 4.56 -5.34 3.72
CA THR A 24 4.71 -6.76 3.40
C THR A 24 5.52 -7.42 4.49
N TRP A 25 5.54 -8.75 4.53
CA TRP A 25 6.45 -9.46 5.41
C TRP A 25 7.00 -10.69 4.71
N THR A 26 8.15 -11.17 5.17
CA THR A 26 8.79 -12.38 4.65
C THR A 26 9.37 -13.16 5.81
N SER A 27 9.13 -14.47 5.81
CA SER A 27 9.78 -15.41 6.72
C SER A 27 11.12 -15.83 6.17
N TYR A 28 12.16 -15.71 6.98
CA TYR A 28 13.47 -16.27 6.74
C TYR A 28 13.71 -17.46 7.66
N ARG A 29 14.66 -18.31 7.32
CA ARG A 29 15.07 -19.44 8.16
C ARG A 29 15.71 -18.97 9.46
N ASP A 30 16.50 -17.90 9.41
CA ASP A 30 17.25 -17.37 10.55
C ASP A 30 17.59 -15.88 10.36
N GLN A 31 18.09 -15.24 11.43
CA GLN A 31 18.48 -13.83 11.40
C GLN A 31 19.60 -13.55 10.40
N ALA A 32 20.55 -14.47 10.22
CA ALA A 32 21.69 -14.25 9.33
C ALA A 32 21.25 -14.23 7.86
N GLU A 33 20.32 -15.11 7.49
CA GLU A 33 19.67 -15.09 6.18
C GLU A 33 18.91 -13.78 5.96
N ALA A 34 18.11 -13.36 6.96
CA ALA A 34 17.38 -12.10 6.89
C ALA A 34 18.32 -10.90 6.68
N GLU A 35 19.42 -10.81 7.42
CA GLU A 35 20.40 -9.73 7.26
C GLU A 35 21.09 -9.76 5.89
N ALA A 36 21.36 -10.94 5.33
CA ALA A 36 21.95 -11.05 4.00
C ALA A 36 20.96 -10.60 2.90
N MET A 37 19.69 -11.03 3.01
CA MET A 37 18.67 -10.79 2.00
C MET A 37 18.05 -9.39 2.06
N THR A 38 18.02 -8.76 3.23
CA THR A 38 17.48 -7.40 3.37
C THR A 38 18.45 -6.32 2.90
N LYS A 39 19.77 -6.55 2.96
CA LYS A 39 20.79 -5.60 2.46
C LYS A 39 20.67 -5.26 0.99
N VAL A 40 20.08 -6.15 0.18
CA VAL A 40 19.90 -5.93 -1.27
C VAL A 40 18.54 -5.29 -1.61
N ARG A 41 17.66 -5.10 -0.64
CA ARG A 41 16.34 -4.47 -0.81
C ARG A 41 16.48 -2.95 -0.62
N THR A 42 16.61 -2.22 -1.72
CA THR A 42 16.91 -0.77 -1.69
C THR A 42 15.67 0.12 -1.70
N ASN A 43 14.49 -0.45 -1.95
CA ASN A 43 13.22 0.26 -2.13
C ASN A 43 12.21 -0.03 -1.01
N GLU A 44 12.67 -0.65 0.08
CA GLU A 44 11.89 -1.08 1.23
C GLU A 44 12.61 -0.68 2.52
N LYS A 45 11.84 -0.30 3.53
CA LYS A 45 12.32 -0.04 4.90
C LYS A 45 11.88 -1.17 5.81
N ILE A 46 12.77 -1.66 6.66
CA ILE A 46 12.40 -2.61 7.72
C ILE A 46 11.62 -1.85 8.79
N ILE A 47 10.41 -2.33 9.09
CA ILE A 47 9.55 -1.80 10.15
C ILE A 47 9.68 -2.60 11.44
N ALA A 48 9.82 -3.93 11.32
CA ALA A 48 10.02 -4.84 12.45
C ALA A 48 10.75 -6.10 11.99
N GLN A 49 11.45 -6.76 12.91
CA GLN A 49 12.21 -7.99 12.65
C GLN A 49 12.19 -8.91 13.86
N GLY A 50 12.26 -10.23 13.63
CA GLY A 50 12.19 -11.23 14.71
C GLY A 50 10.82 -11.30 15.38
N VAL A 51 9.77 -10.88 14.67
CA VAL A 51 8.38 -10.85 15.17
C VAL A 51 7.67 -12.18 14.91
N SER A 52 6.62 -12.45 15.68
CA SER A 52 5.75 -13.61 15.42
C SER A 52 4.96 -13.45 14.11
N ASP A 53 4.47 -14.55 13.53
CA ASP A 53 3.59 -14.51 12.36
C ASP A 53 2.35 -13.63 12.60
N GLU A 54 1.74 -13.75 13.79
CA GLU A 54 0.59 -12.94 14.20
C GLU A 54 0.92 -11.44 14.27
N GLU A 55 2.10 -11.10 14.79
CA GLU A 55 2.56 -9.71 14.84
C GLU A 55 2.90 -9.18 13.44
N ALA A 56 3.46 -9.99 12.56
CA ALA A 56 3.69 -9.62 11.17
C ALA A 56 2.37 -9.37 10.41
N LEU A 57 1.36 -10.21 10.64
CA LEU A 57 0.01 -10.02 10.11
C LEU A 57 -0.66 -8.77 10.69
N ASP A 58 -0.52 -8.52 12.00
CA ASP A 58 -1.01 -7.30 12.64
C ASP A 58 -0.36 -6.06 12.00
N LEU A 59 0.97 -6.05 11.84
CA LEU A 59 1.70 -4.93 11.25
C LEU A 59 1.40 -4.70 9.77
N THR A 60 1.14 -5.74 8.99
CA THR A 60 0.76 -5.60 7.57
C THR A 60 -0.69 -5.14 7.41
N SER A 61 -1.60 -5.52 8.31
CA SER A 61 -2.99 -5.05 8.31
C SER A 61 -3.12 -3.54 8.52
N LEU A 62 -2.09 -2.94 9.12
CA LEU A 62 -1.99 -1.50 9.34
C LEU A 62 -1.65 -0.71 8.06
N THR A 63 -1.53 -1.36 6.91
CA THR A 63 -1.36 -0.69 5.62
C THR A 63 -2.53 0.27 5.35
N PRO A 64 -2.27 1.55 5.04
CA PRO A 64 -3.33 2.48 4.66
C PRO A 64 -3.98 2.08 3.33
N GLU A 65 -5.29 2.33 3.23
CA GLU A 65 -6.11 1.90 2.11
C GLU A 65 -5.69 2.58 0.82
N ILE A 66 -5.24 3.84 0.88
CA ILE A 66 -4.66 4.51 -0.27
C ILE A 66 -3.43 3.79 -0.83
N CYS A 67 -2.58 3.27 0.05
CA CYS A 67 -1.40 2.51 -0.37
C CYS A 67 -1.83 1.22 -1.09
N ARG A 68 -2.82 0.48 -0.56
CA ARG A 68 -3.36 -0.73 -1.21
C ARG A 68 -3.92 -0.42 -2.60
N LEU A 69 -4.69 0.66 -2.76
CA LEU A 69 -5.32 0.99 -4.03
C LEU A 69 -4.31 1.53 -5.06
N MET A 70 -3.36 2.37 -4.63
CA MET A 70 -2.30 2.84 -5.52
C MET A 70 -1.41 1.68 -5.98
N CYS A 71 -1.13 0.72 -5.09
CA CYS A 71 -0.37 -0.49 -5.42
C CYS A 71 -1.14 -1.37 -6.41
N ALA A 72 -2.46 -1.49 -6.29
CA ALA A 72 -3.27 -2.17 -7.30
C ALA A 72 -3.17 -1.51 -8.69
N VAL A 73 -3.10 -0.17 -8.75
CA VAL A 73 -2.83 0.53 -10.01
C VAL A 73 -1.41 0.26 -10.49
N GLU A 74 -0.39 0.25 -9.63
CA GLU A 74 0.98 -0.14 -10.02
C GLU A 74 1.03 -1.53 -10.63
N GLN A 75 0.43 -2.52 -9.97
CA GLN A 75 0.41 -3.91 -10.42
C GLN A 75 -0.27 -4.07 -11.77
N ALA A 76 -1.40 -3.37 -11.99
CA ALA A 76 -2.08 -3.41 -13.29
C ALA A 76 -1.18 -2.88 -14.43
N PHE A 77 -0.26 -1.96 -14.13
CA PHE A 77 0.64 -1.33 -15.11
C PHE A 77 2.05 -1.94 -15.12
N GLN A 78 2.31 -3.01 -14.37
CA GLN A 78 3.65 -3.57 -14.19
C GLN A 78 4.24 -4.06 -15.53
N ASP A 79 3.44 -4.78 -16.31
CA ASP A 79 3.85 -5.39 -17.59
C ASP A 79 3.21 -4.73 -18.81
N GLU A 80 2.28 -3.78 -18.61
CA GLU A 80 1.52 -3.13 -19.69
C GLU A 80 1.38 -1.62 -19.46
N ILE A 81 1.71 -0.82 -20.47
CA ILE A 81 1.60 0.65 -20.40
C ILE A 81 0.12 1.10 -20.40
N ARG A 82 -0.77 0.27 -20.96
CA ARG A 82 -2.21 0.52 -21.07
C ARG A 82 -3.00 -0.76 -20.78
N PRO A 83 -3.05 -1.19 -19.51
CA PRO A 83 -3.80 -2.37 -19.15
C PRO A 83 -5.27 -2.23 -19.49
N SER A 84 -5.90 -3.37 -19.79
CA SER A 84 -7.33 -3.44 -20.01
C SER A 84 -8.12 -2.99 -18.77
N LYS A 85 -9.36 -2.58 -18.99
CA LYS A 85 -10.27 -2.19 -17.90
C LYS A 85 -10.50 -3.37 -16.95
N GLU A 86 -10.54 -4.58 -17.48
CA GLU A 86 -10.71 -5.83 -16.75
C GLU A 86 -9.52 -6.08 -15.83
N MET A 87 -8.29 -5.84 -16.31
CA MET A 87 -7.06 -5.99 -15.52
C MET A 87 -7.03 -5.00 -14.36
N ILE A 88 -7.31 -3.72 -14.63
CA ILE A 88 -7.42 -2.69 -13.59
C ILE A 88 -8.50 -3.07 -12.57
N SER A 89 -9.68 -3.53 -13.04
CA SER A 89 -10.79 -3.92 -12.18
C SER A 89 -10.46 -5.11 -11.29
N PHE A 90 -9.70 -6.08 -11.80
CA PHE A 90 -9.21 -7.23 -11.06
C PHE A 90 -8.29 -6.79 -9.89
N HIS A 91 -7.24 -6.01 -10.17
CA HIS A 91 -6.33 -5.54 -9.12
C HIS A 91 -7.05 -4.66 -8.09
N MET A 92 -7.94 -3.77 -8.53
CA MET A 92 -8.73 -2.94 -7.63
C MET A 92 -9.67 -3.76 -6.74
N SER A 93 -10.24 -4.85 -7.26
CA SER A 93 -11.08 -5.76 -6.47
C SER A 93 -10.25 -6.48 -5.41
N ASN A 94 -9.05 -6.97 -5.76
CA ASN A 94 -8.13 -7.59 -4.81
C ASN A 94 -7.72 -6.62 -3.70
N ALA A 95 -7.41 -5.37 -4.05
CA ALA A 95 -7.11 -4.35 -3.04
C ALA A 95 -8.29 -4.09 -2.11
N LYS A 96 -9.54 -4.07 -2.60
CA LYS A 96 -10.72 -3.93 -1.74
C LYS A 96 -10.90 -5.08 -0.77
N TYR A 97 -10.67 -6.33 -1.22
CA TYR A 97 -10.71 -7.50 -0.35
C TYR A 97 -9.61 -7.44 0.72
N ALA A 98 -8.38 -7.08 0.32
CA ALA A 98 -7.28 -6.89 1.26
C ALA A 98 -7.61 -5.82 2.30
N ILE A 99 -8.16 -4.68 1.87
CA ILE A 99 -8.60 -3.61 2.78
C ILE A 99 -9.66 -4.10 3.76
N ALA A 100 -10.65 -4.87 3.28
CA ALA A 100 -11.71 -5.40 4.15
C ALA A 100 -11.14 -6.38 5.20
N ALA A 101 -10.23 -7.27 4.80
CA ALA A 101 -9.52 -8.16 5.71
C ALA A 101 -8.67 -7.39 6.72
N ASP A 102 -7.95 -6.36 6.27
CA ASP A 102 -7.17 -5.45 7.11
C ASP A 102 -8.08 -4.78 8.17
N ARG A 103 -9.26 -4.26 7.76
CA ARG A 103 -10.23 -3.65 8.69
C ARG A 103 -10.76 -4.62 9.72
N GLN A 104 -11.12 -5.83 9.28
CA GLN A 104 -11.62 -6.88 10.17
C GLN A 104 -10.57 -7.22 11.23
N ARG A 105 -9.32 -7.48 10.81
CA ARG A 105 -8.23 -7.80 11.71
C ARG A 105 -7.96 -6.68 12.72
N ILE A 106 -7.90 -5.43 12.26
CA ILE A 106 -7.73 -4.27 13.13
C ILE A 106 -8.82 -4.20 14.20
N SER A 107 -10.07 -4.47 13.83
CA SER A 107 -11.19 -4.49 14.77
C SER A 107 -11.08 -5.63 15.79
N GLU A 108 -10.80 -6.84 15.33
CA GLU A 108 -10.69 -8.06 16.17
C GLU A 108 -9.52 -7.98 17.14
N ARG A 109 -8.42 -7.35 16.71
CA ARG A 109 -7.16 -7.25 17.46
C ARG A 109 -7.03 -5.93 18.23
N HIS A 110 -8.05 -5.06 18.17
CA HIS A 110 -8.06 -3.73 18.79
C HIS A 110 -6.84 -2.87 18.43
N LEU A 111 -6.38 -2.94 17.18
CA LEU A 111 -5.23 -2.19 16.70
C LEU A 111 -5.60 -0.73 16.39
N VAL A 112 -4.60 0.15 16.43
CA VAL A 112 -4.78 1.56 16.06
C VAL A 112 -4.41 1.76 14.60
N ARG A 113 -5.37 2.28 13.80
CA ARG A 113 -5.14 2.58 12.38
C ARG A 113 -4.04 3.63 12.22
N HIS A 114 -3.14 3.40 11.25
CA HIS A 114 -2.21 4.44 10.83
C HIS A 114 -2.94 5.59 10.12
N ASN A 115 -2.49 6.81 10.38
CA ASN A 115 -2.95 7.98 9.65
C ASN A 115 -2.41 7.94 8.20
N GLY A 116 -3.33 7.84 7.24
CA GLY A 116 -3.01 7.78 5.81
C GLY A 116 -2.58 9.12 5.18
N HIS A 117 -2.64 10.24 5.90
CA HIS A 117 -2.50 11.59 5.36
C HIS A 117 -1.18 11.80 4.60
N ARG A 118 -0.05 11.30 5.13
CA ARG A 118 1.26 11.42 4.45
C ARG A 118 1.27 10.75 3.07
N TYR A 119 0.59 9.62 2.94
CA TYR A 119 0.53 8.86 1.69
C TYR A 119 -0.43 9.49 0.69
N ILE A 120 -1.51 10.10 1.17
CA ILE A 120 -2.39 10.95 0.35
C ILE A 120 -1.61 12.14 -0.22
N GLN A 121 -0.78 12.81 0.59
CA GLN A 121 0.06 13.89 0.11
C GLN A 121 1.09 13.41 -0.93
N ALA A 122 1.72 12.25 -0.70
CA ALA A 122 2.63 11.66 -1.68
C ALA A 122 1.91 11.28 -2.98
N ALA A 123 0.71 10.71 -2.90
CA ALA A 123 -0.15 10.43 -4.05
C ALA A 123 -0.43 11.70 -4.84
N ARG A 124 -0.83 12.80 -4.17
CA ARG A 124 -1.07 14.10 -4.81
C ARG A 124 0.17 14.62 -5.54
N LYS A 125 1.36 14.48 -4.96
CA LYS A 125 2.62 14.86 -5.62
C LYS A 125 2.90 14.01 -6.86
N LEU A 126 2.68 12.70 -6.79
CA LEU A 126 2.80 11.79 -7.94
C LEU A 126 1.82 12.18 -9.05
N LEU A 127 0.58 12.53 -8.69
CA LEU A 127 -0.47 12.92 -9.63
C LEU A 127 -0.25 14.30 -10.26
N ALA A 128 0.44 15.22 -9.57
CA ALA A 128 0.80 16.53 -10.10
C ALA A 128 1.93 16.48 -11.14
N SER A 129 2.57 15.31 -11.33
CA SER A 129 3.53 15.10 -12.41
C SER A 129 2.84 15.01 -13.79
N ARG A 130 3.62 14.82 -14.85
CA ARG A 130 3.12 14.80 -16.23
C ARG A 130 1.93 13.82 -16.37
N PRO A 131 0.78 14.24 -16.92
CA PRO A 131 -0.40 13.38 -17.00
C PRO A 131 -0.14 12.18 -17.91
N THR A 132 -0.34 10.98 -17.37
CA THR A 132 -0.26 9.69 -18.04
C THR A 132 -1.51 8.87 -17.76
N PHE A 133 -1.71 7.77 -18.51
CA PHE A 133 -2.83 6.85 -18.26
C PHE A 133 -2.76 6.24 -16.85
N LYS A 134 -1.55 5.99 -16.34
CA LYS A 134 -1.30 5.49 -14.99
C LYS A 134 -1.68 6.52 -13.91
N THR A 135 -1.25 7.78 -14.07
CA THR A 135 -1.61 8.83 -13.11
C THR A 135 -3.12 9.12 -13.14
N ALA A 136 -3.77 9.04 -14.29
CA ALA A 136 -5.24 9.12 -14.37
C ALA A 136 -5.95 7.99 -13.60
N SER A 137 -5.47 6.74 -13.72
CA SER A 137 -5.98 5.61 -12.94
C SER A 137 -5.76 5.77 -11.43
N MET A 138 -4.58 6.26 -11.02
CA MET A 138 -4.29 6.58 -9.62
C MET A 138 -5.20 7.70 -9.08
N GLN A 139 -5.54 8.70 -9.91
CA GLN A 139 -6.48 9.76 -9.54
C GLN A 139 -7.90 9.19 -9.31
N GLY A 140 -8.32 8.22 -10.13
CA GLY A 140 -9.56 7.48 -9.90
C GLY A 140 -9.59 6.73 -8.55
N ALA A 141 -8.47 6.10 -8.17
CA ALA A 141 -8.33 5.45 -6.86
C ALA A 141 -8.46 6.43 -5.68
N MET A 142 -7.89 7.64 -5.81
CA MET A 142 -8.03 8.72 -4.82
C MET A 142 -9.48 9.16 -4.62
N ILE A 143 -10.23 9.36 -5.71
CA ILE A 143 -11.66 9.73 -5.68
C ILE A 143 -12.50 8.63 -5.02
N PHE A 144 -12.19 7.36 -5.30
CA PHE A 144 -12.87 6.23 -4.70
C PHE A 144 -12.78 6.24 -3.16
N LEU A 145 -11.61 6.53 -2.59
CA LEU A 145 -11.44 6.62 -1.13
C LEU A 145 -12.22 7.75 -0.48
N GLN A 146 -12.26 8.91 -1.14
CA GLN A 146 -13.05 10.06 -0.68
C GLN A 146 -14.53 9.70 -0.55
N ASN A 147 -15.04 8.95 -1.52
CA ASN A 147 -16.47 8.65 -1.60
C ASN A 147 -16.91 7.44 -0.77
N GLN A 148 -16.03 6.46 -0.49
CA GLN A 148 -16.46 5.17 0.08
C GLN A 148 -15.87 4.79 1.44
N GLN A 149 -14.75 5.36 1.88
CA GLN A 149 -14.04 4.82 3.05
C GLN A 149 -13.76 5.82 4.17
N GLY A 150 -14.19 7.08 4.04
CA GLY A 150 -14.19 8.07 5.13
C GLY A 150 -12.82 8.39 5.75
N GLN A 151 -11.72 7.89 5.17
CA GLN A 151 -10.36 8.19 5.62
C GLN A 151 -9.88 9.58 5.21
N VAL A 152 -10.63 10.23 4.34
CA VAL A 152 -10.30 11.56 3.85
C VAL A 152 -11.03 12.57 4.71
N VAL A 153 -10.40 13.00 5.81
CA VAL A 153 -10.60 14.37 6.30
C VAL A 153 -9.67 15.24 5.45
N LEU A 154 -10.20 15.79 4.36
CA LEU A 154 -9.54 16.85 3.60
C LEU A 154 -10.57 17.93 3.32
N ASP A 155 -10.21 19.17 3.65
CA ASP A 155 -10.99 20.36 3.31
C ASP A 155 -11.33 20.36 1.83
N LEU A 156 -12.61 20.60 1.53
CA LEU A 156 -13.23 20.58 0.21
C LEU A 156 -12.68 21.62 -0.79
N GLN A 157 -11.64 22.38 -0.43
CA GLN A 157 -11.18 23.55 -1.19
C GLN A 157 -10.10 23.27 -2.24
N ASP A 158 -9.44 22.09 -2.23
CA ASP A 158 -8.23 21.87 -3.03
C ASP A 158 -8.43 21.17 -4.40
N PHE A 159 -9.65 20.82 -4.79
CA PHE A 159 -9.94 20.19 -6.09
C PHE A 159 -10.60 21.16 -7.05
N THR A 160 -9.88 22.20 -7.47
CA THR A 160 -10.22 22.88 -8.73
C THR A 160 -9.58 22.10 -9.87
N PHE A 161 -10.41 21.40 -10.64
CA PHE A 161 -10.03 20.98 -11.98
C PHE A 161 -9.60 22.23 -12.76
N PRO A 162 -8.46 22.22 -13.48
CA PRO A 162 -8.21 23.27 -14.46
C PRO A 162 -9.38 23.25 -15.45
N ARG A 163 -10.16 24.34 -15.47
CA ARG A 163 -11.12 24.59 -16.53
C ARG A 163 -10.32 24.93 -17.79
N GLU A 164 -10.60 24.16 -18.83
CA GLU A 164 -10.24 24.30 -20.26
C GLU A 164 -9.07 25.21 -20.65
#